data_AF-A0A2V4P8T0-F1
#
_entry.id   AF-A0A2V4P8T0-F1
#
_cell.length_a   1.000
_cell.length_b   1.000
_cell.length_c   1.000
_cell.angle_alpha   90.00
_cell.angle_beta   90.00
_cell.angle_gamma   90.00
#
_symmetry.space_group_name_H-M   'P 1'
#
loop_
_entity.id
_entity.type
_entity.pdbx_description
1 polymer ?
#
loop_
_entity_poly.entity_id
_entity_poly.type
_entity_poly.pdbx_seq_one_letter_code
_entity_poly.pdbx_strand_id
1 'polypeptide(L)'
;MRRLADLGPHAAGYADRLRTMAAATEDSWVSVEAAHALWAATGDTEAAVPTLLTAVQRLADGVFYPVMLTAVRYLTRMGSAARPAARALRDLPSLDRRVHSSGNWRAFTQDEAIRAAVGELLATAG
;
A
#
# COMPACT_ATOMS: atom_id res chain seq x y z
N MET A 1 6.56 -1.70 13.86
CA MET A 1 7.17 -0.63 13.02
C MET A 1 6.29 0.62 12.84
N ARG A 2 4.99 0.60 13.18
CA ARG A 2 4.07 1.76 13.05
C ARG A 2 4.56 3.09 13.66
N ARG A 3 5.40 3.05 14.71
CA ARG A 3 5.90 4.24 15.43
C ARG A 3 6.90 5.12 14.64
N LEU A 4 7.51 4.63 13.56
CA LEU A 4 8.53 5.41 12.84
C LEU A 4 7.92 6.40 11.84
N ALA A 5 6.81 6.05 11.18
CA ALA A 5 6.13 6.98 10.26
C ALA A 5 5.48 8.15 11.02
N ASP A 6 5.06 7.93 12.27
CA ASP A 6 4.47 8.96 13.14
C ASP A 6 5.47 10.05 13.54
N LEU A 7 6.78 9.79 13.40
CA LEU A 7 7.83 10.79 13.65
C LEU A 7 7.96 11.80 12.50
N GLY A 8 7.40 11.50 11.32
CA GLY A 8 7.48 12.36 10.14
C GLY A 8 8.92 12.81 9.85
N PRO A 9 9.17 14.11 9.60
CA PRO A 9 10.51 14.63 9.29
C PRO A 9 11.60 14.31 10.33
N HIS A 10 11.24 14.06 11.60
CA HIS A 10 12.22 13.72 12.63
C HIS A 10 12.90 12.36 12.39
N ALA A 11 12.31 11.50 11.54
CA ALA A 11 12.91 10.23 11.15
C ALA A 11 13.89 10.36 9.95
N ALA A 12 14.14 11.56 9.41
CA ALA A 12 14.99 11.76 8.23
C ALA A 12 16.41 11.17 8.39
N GLY A 13 16.98 11.20 9.62
CA GLY A 13 18.28 10.57 9.92
C GLY A 13 18.33 9.04 9.74
N TYR A 14 17.17 8.39 9.57
CA TYR A 14 17.06 6.95 9.31
C TYR A 14 16.73 6.62 7.85
N ALA A 15 16.72 7.59 6.94
CA ALA A 15 16.27 7.41 5.55
C ALA A 15 16.95 6.23 4.84
N ASP A 16 18.27 6.10 4.95
CA ASP A 16 19.01 5.00 4.29
C ASP A 16 18.65 3.63 4.86
N ARG A 17 18.46 3.55 6.18
CA ARG A 17 18.00 2.32 6.83
C ARG A 17 16.58 1.95 6.38
N LEU A 18 15.69 2.95 6.30
CA LEU A 18 14.32 2.75 5.82
C LEU A 18 14.30 2.31 4.36
N ARG A 19 15.18 2.86 3.51
CA ARG A 19 15.32 2.44 2.10
C ARG A 19 15.76 0.98 1.99
N THR A 20 16.75 0.55 2.77
CA THR A 20 17.19 -0.86 2.81
C THR A 20 16.05 -1.79 3.25
N MET A 21 15.29 -1.39 4.27
CA MET A 21 14.15 -2.17 4.76
C MET A 21 12.99 -2.21 3.75
N ALA A 22 12.72 -1.12 3.04
CA ALA A 22 11.70 -1.06 1.99
C ALA A 22 12.06 -1.93 0.78
N ALA A 23 13.36 -2.12 0.51
CA ALA A 23 13.84 -2.99 -0.56
C ALA A 23 13.88 -4.48 -0.17
N ALA A 24 13.69 -4.82 1.11
CA ALA A 24 13.69 -6.20 1.56
C ALA A 24 12.45 -6.95 1.04
N THR A 25 12.67 -8.04 0.30
CA THR A 25 11.61 -8.81 -0.38
C THR A 25 10.99 -9.90 0.48
N GLU A 26 11.61 -10.27 1.60
CA GLU A 26 11.23 -11.43 2.41
C GLU A 26 10.03 -11.18 3.34
N ASP A 27 9.80 -9.93 3.77
CA ASP A 27 8.70 -9.56 4.67
C ASP A 27 7.90 -8.39 4.10
N SER A 28 6.75 -8.72 3.48
CA SER A 28 5.83 -7.75 2.89
C SER A 28 5.29 -6.72 3.90
N TRP A 29 5.21 -7.04 5.20
CA TRP A 29 4.75 -6.09 6.19
C TRP A 29 5.84 -5.08 6.54
N VAL A 30 7.07 -5.58 6.76
CA VAL A 30 8.21 -4.71 7.07
C VAL A 30 8.52 -3.77 5.92
N SER A 31 8.51 -4.26 4.67
CA SER A 31 8.80 -3.42 3.50
C SER A 31 7.73 -2.35 3.27
N VAL A 32 6.45 -2.67 3.43
CA VAL A 32 5.34 -1.70 3.32
C VAL A 32 5.43 -0.60 4.39
N GLU A 33 5.68 -0.97 5.65
CA GLU A 33 5.80 0.02 6.73
C GLU A 33 7.07 0.87 6.57
N ALA A 34 8.18 0.29 6.12
CA ALA A 34 9.42 1.00 5.87
C ALA A 34 9.29 1.99 4.70
N ALA A 35 8.63 1.60 3.62
CA ALA A 35 8.36 2.48 2.47
C ALA A 35 7.50 3.68 2.88
N HIS A 36 6.44 3.46 3.66
CA HIS A 36 5.62 4.56 4.18
C HIS A 36 6.39 5.46 5.15
N ALA A 37 7.20 4.88 6.05
CA ALA A 37 8.02 5.68 6.96
C ALA A 37 9.08 6.50 6.21
N LEU A 38 9.69 5.94 5.15
CA LEU A 38 10.63 6.67 4.28
C LEU A 38 9.93 7.88 3.66
N TRP A 39 8.80 7.67 2.99
CA TRP A 39 8.04 8.76 2.39
C TRP A 39 7.56 9.80 3.42
N ALA A 40 7.06 9.38 4.58
CA ALA A 40 6.63 10.30 5.63
C ALA A 40 7.79 11.14 6.19
N ALA A 41 9.00 10.60 6.19
CA ALA A 41 10.19 11.28 6.70
C ALA A 41 10.84 12.21 5.68
N THR A 42 10.82 11.85 4.40
CA THR A 42 11.63 12.53 3.36
C THR A 42 10.82 13.07 2.19
N GLY A 43 9.57 12.65 2.02
CA GLY A 43 8.79 12.89 0.80
C GLY A 43 9.22 12.05 -0.41
N ASP A 44 10.15 11.11 -0.25
CA ASP A 44 10.71 10.28 -1.33
C ASP A 44 9.65 9.30 -1.87
N THR A 45 8.96 9.72 -2.92
CA THR A 45 7.97 8.90 -3.63
C THR A 45 8.61 7.94 -4.63
N GLU A 46 9.80 8.27 -5.16
CA GLU A 46 10.52 7.44 -6.12
C GLU A 46 10.94 6.11 -5.51
N ALA A 47 11.36 6.11 -4.25
CA ALA A 47 11.69 4.88 -3.53
C ALA A 47 10.44 4.20 -2.92
N ALA A 48 9.48 4.97 -2.41
CA ALA A 48 8.35 4.39 -1.66
C ALA A 48 7.26 3.78 -2.56
N VAL A 49 6.90 4.43 -3.66
CA VAL A 49 5.80 4.00 -4.53
C VAL A 49 6.07 2.61 -5.16
N PRO A 50 7.26 2.30 -5.71
CA PRO A 50 7.52 0.98 -6.29
C PRO A 50 7.39 -0.18 -5.29
N THR A 51 7.84 0.02 -4.04
CA THR A 51 7.68 -1.00 -2.98
C THR A 51 6.20 -1.23 -2.67
N LEU A 52 5.44 -0.16 -2.47
CA LEU A 52 4.00 -0.28 -2.18
C LEU A 52 3.21 -0.85 -3.36
N LEU A 53 3.56 -0.50 -4.60
CA LEU A 53 3.00 -1.08 -5.82
C LEU A 53 3.22 -2.59 -5.88
N THR A 54 4.45 -3.02 -5.63
CA THR A 54 4.82 -4.45 -5.59
C THR A 54 3.98 -5.22 -4.57
N ALA A 55 3.68 -4.61 -3.42
CA ALA A 55 2.85 -5.23 -2.38
C ALA A 55 1.39 -5.44 -2.83
N VAL A 56 0.84 -4.54 -3.67
CA VAL A 56 -0.57 -4.56 -4.07
C VAL A 56 -0.83 -5.19 -5.44
N GLN A 57 0.21 -5.47 -6.24
CA GLN A 57 0.06 -5.93 -7.63
C GLN A 57 -0.82 -7.19 -7.77
N ARG A 58 -0.74 -8.11 -6.80
CA ARG A 58 -1.51 -9.37 -6.82
C ARG A 58 -2.99 -9.20 -6.47
N LEU A 59 -3.42 -8.00 -6.06
CA LEU A 59 -4.85 -7.71 -5.90
C LEU A 59 -5.58 -7.83 -7.24
N ALA A 60 -4.95 -7.43 -8.35
CA ALA A 60 -5.53 -7.58 -9.69
C ALA A 60 -5.83 -9.07 -10.01
N ASP A 61 -5.00 -9.97 -9.47
CA ASP A 61 -5.17 -11.42 -9.59
C ASP A 61 -6.15 -12.01 -8.57
N GLY A 62 -6.84 -11.16 -7.79
CA GLY A 62 -7.82 -11.58 -6.79
C GLY A 62 -7.19 -12.13 -5.51
N VAL A 63 -5.88 -11.96 -5.32
CA VAL A 63 -5.17 -12.37 -4.10
C VAL A 63 -5.22 -11.25 -3.08
N PHE A 64 -5.68 -11.54 -1.87
CA PHE A 64 -5.73 -10.57 -0.79
C PHE A 64 -4.91 -11.02 0.43
N TYR A 65 -4.05 -10.12 0.90
CA TYR A 65 -3.39 -10.20 2.20
C TYR A 65 -3.71 -8.92 2.98
N PRO A 66 -3.89 -8.98 4.31
CA PRO A 66 -4.24 -7.80 5.11
C PRO A 66 -3.32 -6.59 4.94
N VAL A 67 -2.02 -6.83 4.67
CA VAL A 67 -1.03 -5.77 4.41
C VAL A 67 -1.37 -4.93 3.17
N MET A 68 -2.05 -5.50 2.18
CA MET A 68 -2.40 -4.81 0.94
C MET A 68 -3.37 -3.65 1.19
N LEU A 69 -4.32 -3.80 2.12
CA LEU A 69 -5.21 -2.72 2.52
C LEU A 69 -4.43 -1.53 3.09
N THR A 70 -3.43 -1.81 3.93
CA THR A 70 -2.54 -0.78 4.48
C THR A 70 -1.74 -0.11 3.37
N ALA A 71 -1.17 -0.88 2.44
CA ALA A 71 -0.41 -0.35 1.31
C ALA A 71 -1.26 0.55 0.40
N VAL A 72 -2.50 0.17 0.08
CA VAL A 72 -3.44 1.00 -0.71
C VAL A 72 -3.73 2.33 0.00
N ARG A 73 -3.92 2.32 1.31
CA ARG A 73 -4.13 3.56 2.09
C ARG A 73 -2.91 4.46 2.07
N TYR A 74 -1.70 3.89 2.18
CA TYR A 74 -0.46 4.66 2.08
C TYR A 74 -0.28 5.27 0.69
N LEU A 75 -0.52 4.50 -0.37
CA LEU A 75 -0.53 5.00 -1.75
C LEU A 75 -1.53 6.14 -1.95
N THR A 76 -2.74 6.02 -1.39
CA THR A 76 -3.78 7.06 -1.47
C THR A 76 -3.29 8.38 -0.86
N ARG A 77 -2.58 8.33 0.28
CA ARG A 77 -1.98 9.52 0.91
C ARG A 77 -0.88 10.19 0.08
N MET A 78 -0.26 9.46 -0.85
CA MET A 78 0.76 10.00 -1.77
C MET A 78 0.15 10.71 -2.98
N GLY A 79 -1.18 10.67 -3.15
CA GLY A 79 -1.90 11.38 -4.21
C GLY A 79 -1.45 10.97 -5.63
N SER A 80 -1.18 11.96 -6.48
CA SER A 80 -0.84 11.73 -7.89
C SER A 80 0.43 10.90 -8.11
N ALA A 81 1.33 10.81 -7.13
CA ALA A 81 2.49 9.93 -7.22
C ALA A 81 2.08 8.44 -7.30
N ALA A 82 0.91 8.08 -6.79
CA ALA A 82 0.38 6.73 -6.84
C ALA A 82 -0.38 6.38 -8.14
N ARG A 83 -0.32 7.24 -9.18
CA ARG A 83 -0.88 6.96 -10.53
C ARG A 83 -0.55 5.56 -11.07
N PRO A 84 0.69 5.03 -10.94
CA PRO A 84 1.00 3.68 -11.40
C PRO A 84 0.17 2.60 -10.69
N ALA A 85 -0.03 2.73 -9.39
CA ALA A 85 -0.85 1.79 -8.61
C ALA A 85 -2.34 1.92 -8.94
N ALA A 86 -2.84 3.14 -9.12
CA ALA A 86 -4.21 3.38 -9.58
C ALA A 86 -4.47 2.69 -10.93
N ARG A 87 -3.54 2.79 -11.88
CA ARG A 87 -3.65 2.09 -13.17
C ARG A 87 -3.67 0.58 -13.02
N ALA A 88 -2.80 0.01 -12.17
CA ALA A 88 -2.74 -1.43 -11.95
C ALA A 88 -4.01 -2.00 -11.31
N LEU A 89 -4.72 -1.20 -10.50
CA LEU A 89 -5.89 -1.62 -9.74
C LEU A 89 -7.23 -1.15 -10.33
N ARG A 90 -7.21 -0.48 -11.48
CA ARG A 90 -8.40 0.19 -12.07
C ARG A 90 -9.60 -0.76 -12.29
N ASP A 91 -9.32 -2.02 -12.58
CA ASP A 91 -10.33 -3.02 -12.94
C ASP A 91 -10.83 -3.80 -11.69
N LEU A 92 -10.16 -3.64 -10.54
CA LEU A 92 -10.50 -4.33 -9.29
C LEU A 92 -11.96 -4.09 -8.85
N PRO A 93 -12.49 -2.84 -8.86
CA PRO A 93 -13.87 -2.60 -8.44
C PRO A 93 -14.91 -3.36 -9.26
N SER A 94 -14.59 -3.70 -10.52
CA SER A 94 -15.48 -4.40 -11.46
C SER A 94 -15.29 -5.92 -11.47
N LEU A 95 -14.37 -6.46 -10.66
CA LEU A 95 -14.18 -7.91 -10.58
C LEU A 95 -15.41 -8.59 -9.96
N ASP A 96 -15.98 -9.56 -10.68
CA ASP A 96 -17.11 -10.39 -10.25
C ASP A 96 -16.78 -11.29 -9.04
N ARG A 97 -15.49 -11.58 -8.83
CA ARG A 97 -15.03 -12.39 -7.70
C ARG A 97 -14.70 -11.54 -6.49
N ARG A 98 -14.95 -12.07 -5.29
CA ARG A 98 -14.54 -11.43 -4.03
C ARG A 98 -13.08 -11.69 -3.71
N VAL A 99 -12.44 -10.68 -3.13
CA VAL A 99 -11.07 -10.73 -2.61
C VAL A 99 -11.07 -10.86 -1.09
N HIS A 100 -10.51 -11.95 -0.57
CA HIS A 100 -10.43 -12.19 0.88
C HIS A 100 -9.25 -13.08 1.27
N SER A 101 -8.80 -12.97 2.52
CA SER A 101 -7.71 -13.81 3.08
C SER A 101 -8.23 -14.82 4.10
N SER A 102 -9.51 -14.72 4.46
CA SER A 102 -10.18 -15.55 5.46
C SER A 102 -11.60 -15.90 4.99
N GLY A 103 -12.14 -17.03 5.43
CA GLY A 103 -13.53 -17.41 5.13
C GLY A 103 -14.56 -16.73 6.03
N ASN A 104 -15.84 -17.10 5.83
CA ASN A 104 -16.99 -16.63 6.61
C ASN A 104 -17.25 -15.11 6.49
N TRP A 105 -17.99 -14.51 7.42
CA TRP A 105 -18.39 -13.08 7.38
C TRP A 105 -17.22 -12.10 7.19
N ARG A 106 -16.00 -12.44 7.63
CA ARG A 106 -14.80 -11.62 7.43
C ARG A 106 -14.42 -11.46 5.96
N ALA A 107 -14.80 -12.41 5.10
CA ALA A 107 -14.56 -12.30 3.66
C ALA A 107 -15.31 -11.11 3.05
N PHE A 108 -16.53 -10.83 3.52
CA PHE A 108 -17.34 -9.72 3.03
C PHE A 108 -16.75 -8.38 3.47
N THR A 109 -16.43 -8.24 4.76
CA THR A 109 -15.88 -6.99 5.29
C THR A 109 -14.49 -6.67 4.75
N GLN A 110 -13.66 -7.70 4.48
CA GLN A 110 -12.37 -7.53 3.82
C GLN A 110 -12.52 -7.05 2.37
N ASP A 111 -13.42 -7.69 1.60
CA ASP A 111 -13.69 -7.34 0.21
C ASP A 111 -14.23 -5.90 0.08
N GLU A 112 -15.21 -5.54 0.90
CA GLU A 112 -15.75 -4.17 0.92
C GLU A 112 -14.69 -3.14 1.30
N ALA A 113 -13.87 -3.42 2.32
CA ALA A 113 -12.85 -2.49 2.77
C ALA A 113 -11.76 -2.26 1.72
N ILE A 114 -11.31 -3.31 1.03
CA ILE A 114 -10.29 -3.16 -0.02
C ILE A 114 -10.87 -2.49 -1.27
N ARG A 115 -12.12 -2.78 -1.66
CA ARG A 115 -12.79 -2.10 -2.78
C ARG A 115 -13.00 -0.61 -2.49
N ALA A 116 -13.44 -0.26 -1.28
CA ALA A 116 -13.57 1.14 -0.87
C ALA A 116 -12.20 1.87 -0.93
N ALA A 117 -11.15 1.26 -0.36
CA ALA A 117 -9.82 1.85 -0.38
C ALA A 117 -9.26 2.02 -1.80
N VAL A 118 -9.51 1.08 -2.71
CA VAL A 118 -9.12 1.22 -4.12
C VAL A 118 -9.94 2.28 -4.82
N GLY A 119 -11.25 2.41 -4.54
CA GLY A 119 -12.07 3.50 -5.05
C GLY A 119 -11.51 4.88 -4.67
N GLU A 120 -11.10 5.05 -3.41
CA GLU A 120 -10.45 6.28 -2.92
C GLU A 120 -9.10 6.55 -3.61
N LEU A 121 -8.28 5.50 -3.80
CA LEU A 121 -7.02 5.60 -4.53
C LEU A 121 -7.25 6.10 -5.96
N LEU A 122 -8.24 5.52 -6.67
CA LEU A 122 -8.58 5.91 -8.04
C LEU A 122 -9.06 7.37 -8.12
N ALA A 123 -9.85 7.82 -7.16
CA ALA A 123 -10.32 9.20 -7.09
C ALA A 123 -9.19 10.20 -6.80
N THR A 124 -8.21 9.82 -5.98
CA THR A 124 -7.14 10.73 -5.51
C THR A 124 -5.93 10.78 -6.45
N ALA A 125 -5.59 9.65 -7.07
CA ALA A 125 -4.47 9.55 -8.00
C ALA A 125 -4.87 9.82 -9.47
N GLY A 126 -6.16 10.02 -9.73
CA GLY A 126 -6.75 10.31 -11.04
C GLY A 126 -6.17 11.52 -11.77
#